data_AF-A0A1G9CH29-F1
#
_entry.id   AF-A0A1G9CH29-F1
#
_cell.length_a   1.000
_cell.length_b   1.000
_cell.length_c   1.000
_cell.angle_alpha   90.00
_cell.angle_beta   90.00
_cell.angle_gamma   90.00
#
_symmetry.space_group_name_H-M   'P 1'
#
loop_
_entity.id
_entity.type
_entity.pdbx_description
1 polymer ?
#
loop_
_entity_poly.entity_id
_entity_poly.type
_entity_poly.pdbx_seq_one_letter_code
_entity_poly.pdbx_strand_id
1 'polypeptide(L)'
;MKRLILIISLGVFAFAGYYFASNLQYSTDMNYIIYMAIWMVLILISIVGIVSYFPTIKAHKKHVRNLMYNSYSERRIRNKEFDSQFRILN
;
A
#
# COMPACT_ATOMS: atom_id res chain seq x y z
N MET A 1 -2.40 -9.68 -13.93
CA MET A 1 -1.06 -9.07 -13.76
C MET A 1 -0.80 -8.60 -12.33
N LYS A 2 -1.57 -7.65 -11.78
CA LYS A 2 -1.32 -7.12 -10.42
C LYS A 2 -1.27 -8.16 -9.30
N ARG A 3 -2.18 -9.15 -9.31
CA ARG A 3 -2.21 -10.26 -8.33
C ARG A 3 -0.99 -11.19 -8.44
N LEU A 4 -0.51 -11.45 -9.66
CA LEU A 4 0.69 -12.28 -9.88
C LEU A 4 1.95 -11.60 -9.35
N ILE A 5 2.10 -10.29 -9.61
CA ILE A 5 3.21 -9.48 -9.08
C ILE A 5 3.20 -9.51 -7.54
N LEU A 6 2.00 -9.44 -6.93
CA LEU A 6 1.84 -9.50 -5.48
C LEU A 6 2.28 -10.86 -4.92
N ILE A 7 1.87 -11.96 -5.54
CA ILE A 7 2.28 -13.32 -5.13
C ILE A 7 3.80 -13.50 -5.28
N ILE A 8 4.39 -13.04 -6.38
CA ILE A 8 5.85 -13.10 -6.59
C ILE A 8 6.58 -12.27 -5.54
N SER A 9 6.11 -11.05 -5.26
CA SER A 9 6.72 -10.19 -4.23
C SER A 9 6.65 -10.80 -2.84
N LEU A 10 5.54 -11.49 -2.52
CA LEU A 10 5.36 -12.18 -1.25
C LEU A 10 6.32 -13.37 -1.12
N GLY A 11 6.51 -14.12 -2.22
CA GLY A 11 7.47 -15.22 -2.27
C GLY A 11 8.92 -14.76 -2.05
N VAL A 12 9.33 -13.68 -2.71
CA VAL A 12 10.67 -13.09 -2.53
C VAL A 12 10.86 -12.59 -1.09
N PHE A 13 9.83 -11.96 -0.51
CA PHE A 13 9.86 -11.50 0.87
C PHE A 13 10.00 -12.66 1.88
N ALA A 14 9.23 -13.74 1.70
CA ALA A 14 9.32 -14.92 2.55
C ALA A 14 10.70 -15.60 2.46
N PHE A 15 11.26 -15.68 1.24
CA PHE A 15 12.60 -16.22 1.02
C PHE A 15 13.68 -15.39 1.72
N ALA A 16 13.61 -14.06 1.60
CA ALA A 16 14.52 -13.15 2.30
C ALA A 16 14.42 -13.29 3.83
N GLY A 17 13.20 -13.38 4.36
CA GLY A 17 12.98 -13.59 5.79
C GLY A 17 13.52 -14.93 6.29
N TYR A 18 13.33 -16.00 5.51
CA TYR A 18 13.89 -17.32 5.82
C TYR A 18 15.43 -17.30 5.82
N TYR A 19 16.04 -16.65 4.83
CA TYR A 19 17.50 -16.50 4.76
C TYR A 19 18.04 -15.76 5.99
N PHE A 20 17.37 -14.68 6.41
CA PHE A 20 17.75 -13.93 7.59
C PHE A 20 17.59 -14.75 8.88
N ALA A 21 16.48 -15.48 9.03
CA ALA A 21 16.18 -16.27 10.23
C ALA A 21 17.09 -17.51 10.38
N SER A 22 17.50 -18.11 9.26
CA SER A 22 18.34 -19.31 9.25
C SER A 22 19.82 -19.02 9.53
N ASN A 23 20.24 -17.74 9.62
CA ASN A 23 21.60 -17.34 9.96
C ASN A 23 22.67 -18.12 9.17
N LEU A 24 22.43 -18.34 7.87
CA LEU A 24 23.36 -19.05 7.01
C LEU A 24 24.68 -18.26 6.92
N GLN A 25 25.72 -18.76 7.57
CA GLN A 25 27.06 -18.16 7.58
C GLN A 25 27.97 -18.95 6.64
N TYR A 26 28.05 -18.51 5.37
CA TYR A 26 28.98 -19.10 4.40
C TYR A 26 30.39 -18.49 4.54
N SER A 27 30.50 -17.17 4.40
CA SER A 27 31.72 -16.38 4.60
C SER A 27 31.27 -14.95 4.90
N THR A 28 32.00 -14.21 5.75
CA THR A 28 31.63 -12.85 6.18
C THR A 28 31.42 -11.89 5.00
N ASP A 29 32.29 -11.95 3.99
CA ASP A 29 32.21 -11.08 2.81
C ASP A 29 31.02 -11.45 1.92
N MET A 30 30.78 -12.75 1.73
CA MET A 30 29.64 -13.24 0.96
C MET A 30 28.32 -12.92 1.65
N ASN A 31 28.24 -13.07 2.97
CA ASN A 31 27.05 -12.70 3.72
C ASN A 31 26.76 -11.21 3.59
N TYR A 32 27.78 -10.36 3.66
CA TYR A 32 27.59 -8.92 3.49
C TYR A 32 27.00 -8.57 2.11
N ILE A 33 27.54 -9.17 1.04
CA ILE A 33 27.02 -8.98 -0.33
C ILE A 33 25.58 -9.46 -0.45
N ILE A 34 25.26 -10.63 0.11
CA ILE A 34 23.91 -11.21 0.06
C ILE A 34 22.92 -10.34 0.83
N TYR A 35 23.27 -9.87 2.02
CA TYR A 35 22.41 -8.97 2.80
C TYR A 35 22.14 -7.66 2.05
N MET A 36 23.17 -7.05 1.45
CA MET A 36 23.02 -5.83 0.65
C MET A 36 22.12 -6.04 -0.57
N ALA A 37 22.27 -7.18 -1.27
CA ALA A 37 21.43 -7.52 -2.42
C ALA A 37 19.96 -7.73 -2.02
N ILE A 38 19.71 -8.47 -0.92
CA ILE A 38 18.36 -8.69 -0.39
C ILE A 38 17.71 -7.35 -0.01
N TRP A 39 18.44 -6.48 0.68
CA TRP A 39 17.96 -5.15 1.04
C TRP A 39 17.59 -4.31 -0.18
N MET A 40 18.43 -4.30 -1.21
CA MET A 40 18.16 -3.58 -2.46
C MET A 40 16.88 -4.07 -3.13
N VAL A 41 16.68 -5.39 -3.20
CA VAL A 41 15.46 -5.99 -3.77
C VAL A 41 14.22 -5.62 -2.95
N LEU A 42 14.31 -5.62 -1.62
CA LEU A 42 13.21 -5.27 -0.74
C LEU A 42 12.75 -3.81 -0.93
N ILE A 43 13.69 -2.89 -1.06
CA ILE A 43 13.42 -1.46 -1.33
C ILE A 43 12.74 -1.31 -2.69
N LEU A 44 13.23 -1.99 -3.73
CA LEU A 44 12.66 -1.96 -5.07
C LEU A 44 11.19 -2.43 -5.08
N ILE A 45 10.92 -3.57 -4.44
CA ILE A 45 9.55 -4.10 -4.31
C ILE A 45 8.66 -3.11 -3.56
N SER A 46 9.17 -2.48 -2.50
CA SER A 46 8.43 -1.49 -1.71
C SER A 46 8.08 -0.25 -2.54
N ILE A 47 9.03 0.29 -3.31
CA ILE A 47 8.79 1.44 -4.21
C ILE A 47 7.74 1.08 -5.26
N VAL A 48 7.86 -0.07 -5.90
CA VAL A 48 6.89 -0.54 -6.89
C VAL A 48 5.50 -0.69 -6.28
N GLY A 49 5.41 -1.18 -5.04
CA GLY A 49 4.17 -1.26 -4.28
C GLY A 49 3.53 0.12 -4.04
N ILE A 50 4.32 1.09 -3.56
CA ILE A 50 3.86 2.46 -3.31
C ILE A 50 3.37 3.11 -4.61
N VAL A 51 4.15 3.05 -5.69
CA VAL A 51 3.80 3.63 -6.99
C VAL A 51 2.51 3.01 -7.56
N SER A 52 2.38 1.68 -7.43
CA SER A 52 1.18 0.95 -7.90
C SER A 52 -0.08 1.32 -7.11
N TYR A 53 0.05 1.66 -5.83
CA TYR A 53 -1.08 2.02 -4.94
C TYR A 53 -1.36 3.53 -4.87
N PHE A 54 -0.44 4.36 -5.38
CA PHE A 54 -0.54 5.82 -5.41
C PHE A 54 -1.82 6.38 -6.07
N PRO A 55 -2.31 5.86 -7.22
CA PRO A 55 -3.55 6.39 -7.82
C PRO A 55 -4.78 6.13 -6.95
N THR A 56 -4.82 5.01 -6.22
CA THR A 56 -5.89 4.66 -5.27
C THR A 56 -5.93 5.61 -4.07
N ILE A 57 -4.77 6.01 -3.56
CA ILE A 57 -4.66 6.99 -2.46
C ILE A 57 -5.18 8.36 -2.89
N LYS A 58 -4.87 8.81 -4.11
CA LYS A 58 -5.40 10.08 -4.65
C LYS A 58 -6.92 10.05 -4.81
N ALA A 59 -7.48 8.93 -5.27
CA ALA A 59 -8.93 8.77 -5.41
C ALA A 59 -9.66 8.79 -4.07
N HIS A 60 -9.13 8.08 -3.05
CA HIS A 60 -9.69 8.08 -1.69
C HIS A 60 -9.59 9.45 -1.01
N LYS A 61 -8.49 10.19 -1.19
CA LYS A 61 -8.35 11.55 -0.65
C LYS A 61 -9.45 12.50 -1.13
N LYS A 62 -9.85 12.39 -2.40
CA LYS A 62 -10.94 13.21 -2.97
C LYS A 62 -12.29 12.88 -2.31
N HIS A 63 -12.55 11.60 -2.04
CA HIS A 63 -13.80 11.15 -1.42
C HIS A 63 -13.92 11.61 0.05
N VAL A 64 -12.84 11.47 0.83
CA VAL A 64 -12.82 11.90 2.24
C VAL A 64 -12.95 13.42 2.37
N ARG A 65 -12.29 14.19 1.49
CA ARG A 65 -12.43 15.66 1.49
C ARG A 65 -13.87 16.09 1.19
N ASN A 66 -14.57 15.39 0.29
CA ASN A 66 -15.97 15.69 -0.03
C ASN A 66 -16.92 15.35 1.14
N LEU A 67 -16.67 14.24 1.83
CA LEU A 67 -17.40 13.86 3.05
C LEU A 67 -17.25 14.91 4.17
N MET A 68 -16.02 15.37 4.44
CA MET A 68 -15.79 16.40 5.46
C MET A 68 -16.44 17.74 5.07
N TYR A 69 -16.33 18.18 3.82
CA TYR A 69 -16.89 19.48 3.41
C TYR A 69 -18.42 19.52 3.49
N ASN A 70 -19.08 18.40 3.20
CA ASN A 70 -20.55 18.30 3.25
C ASN A 70 -21.11 18.22 4.68
N SER A 71 -20.27 17.87 5.67
CA SER A 71 -20.68 17.76 7.08
C SER A 71 -20.63 19.07 7.85
N TYR A 72 -19.89 20.08 7.37
CA TYR A 72 -19.59 21.31 8.13
C TYR A 72 -20.17 22.62 7.55
N SER A 73 -20.90 22.59 6.44
CA SER A 73 -21.55 23.82 5.94
C SER A 73 -22.91 24.04 6.60
N GLU A 74 -23.05 25.10 7.39
CA GLU A 74 -24.33 25.55 7.99
C GLU A 74 -25.42 25.83 6.93
N ARG A 75 -25.03 26.10 5.68
CA ARG A 75 -25.92 26.09 4.50
C ARG A 75 -25.76 24.80 3.72
N ARG A 76 -26.32 23.70 4.24
CA ARG A 76 -26.40 22.43 3.48
C ARG A 76 -27.18 22.69 2.19
N ILE A 77 -26.49 22.70 1.04
CA ILE A 77 -27.15 22.56 -0.25
C ILE A 77 -27.62 21.11 -0.31
N ARG A 78 -28.92 20.88 -0.18
CA ARG A 78 -29.54 19.56 -0.12
C ARG A 78 -29.22 18.77 -1.39
N ASN A 79 -28.17 17.96 -1.33
CA ASN A 79 -27.74 17.12 -2.43
C ASN A 79 -28.50 15.79 -2.37
N LYS A 80 -29.52 15.64 -3.24
CA LYS A 80 -30.42 14.48 -3.29
C LYS A 80 -29.68 13.15 -3.46
N GLU A 81 -28.54 13.14 -4.16
CA GLU A 81 -27.77 11.92 -4.37
C GLU A 81 -27.08 11.46 -3.08
N PHE A 82 -26.49 12.39 -2.32
CA PHE A 82 -25.82 12.10 -1.06
C PHE A 82 -26.81 11.62 0.02
N ASP A 83 -27.95 12.31 0.17
CA ASP A 83 -28.94 11.96 1.20
C ASP A 83 -29.62 10.59 0.92
N SER A 84 -29.74 10.20 -0.35
CA SER A 84 -30.28 8.88 -0.75
C SER A 84 -29.34 7.73 -0.40
N GLN A 85 -28.02 7.94 -0.47
CA GLN A 85 -27.02 6.91 -0.20
C GLN A 85 -26.87 6.63 1.30
N PHE A 86 -27.12 7.62 2.15
CA PHE A 86 -26.96 7.50 3.60
C PHE A 86 -28.27 7.38 4.37
N ARG A 87 -29.42 7.26 3.70
CA ARG A 87 -30.76 7.20 4.31
C ARG A 87 -30.96 8.27 5.40
N ILE A 88 -30.48 9.49 5.18
CA ILE A 88 -30.64 10.61 6.14
C ILE A 88 -32.05 11.26 5.99
N LEU A 89 -32.98 10.58 5.33
CA LEU A 89 -34.36 11.04 5.16
C LEU A 89 -35.26 10.36 6.20
N ASN A 90 -35.63 11.20 7.17
CA ASN A 90 -36.47 11.02 8.36
C ASN A 90 -35.85 10.27 9.55
#